data_AF-A0A3M7Q6G9-F1
#
_entry.id   AF-A0A3M7Q6G9-F1
#
_cell.length_a   1.000
_cell.length_b   1.000
_cell.length_c   1.000
_cell.angle_alpha   90.00
_cell.angle_beta   90.00
_cell.angle_gamma   90.00
#
_symmetry.space_group_name_H-M   'P 1'
#
loop_
_entity.id
_entity.type
_entity.pdbx_description
1 polymer ?
#
loop_
_entity_poly.entity_id
_entity_poly.type
_entity_poly.pdbx_seq_one_letter_code
_entity_poly.pdbx_strand_id
1 'polypeptide(L)'
;MEYATRIIIVFLEIRKLEKSVFTNSHLWILQERLAERFESIEDLNIYFVKTHKTAGSSLQNVLIRVADRRKMRVVNNLNIGVDREEKMNNKIFFFHGRHDPKVAEKVFPRNHSLYITILLSFELGYVECGEAYKGSEQSLLERFKNDFDFVFLTEYFNEGLILLKKLLNLSYDDIVCLVLNQGSKEVDPVDRHWAHKIIKNLSDADLIFYDYYLKKYRLLSVLLKDEVNELKKLNQLYQNKCTMGRKEQLFYSMIPYVGFSLRKNLTGELKDFC
;
A
#
# COMPACT_ATOMS: atom_id res chain seq x y z
N MET A 1 -28.00 -8.47 -19.88
CA MET A 1 -26.95 -7.43 -19.94
C MET A 1 -26.96 -6.70 -18.60
N GLU A 2 -26.67 -7.28 -17.44
CA GLU A 2 -25.56 -8.14 -16.99
C GLU A 2 -24.16 -7.55 -17.27
N TYR A 3 -23.35 -7.49 -16.20
CA TYR A 3 -21.97 -6.99 -16.05
C TYR A 3 -21.71 -5.60 -15.44
N ALA A 4 -22.54 -5.12 -14.50
CA ALA A 4 -22.25 -3.87 -13.74
C ALA A 4 -22.14 -4.02 -12.20
N THR A 5 -22.16 -5.23 -11.65
CA THR A 5 -22.29 -5.44 -10.17
C THR A 5 -21.00 -5.83 -9.44
N ARG A 6 -19.79 -5.65 -10.00
CA ARG A 6 -18.55 -6.22 -9.39
C ARG A 6 -17.35 -5.27 -9.30
N ILE A 7 -17.58 -4.00 -9.03
CA ILE A 7 -16.53 -3.14 -8.45
C ILE A 7 -16.78 -3.14 -6.95
N ILE A 8 -16.08 -4.00 -6.22
CA ILE A 8 -16.09 -3.96 -4.77
C ILE A 8 -15.45 -2.66 -4.34
N ILE A 9 -16.33 -1.72 -4.06
CA ILE A 9 -16.54 -1.02 -2.78
C ILE A 9 -15.48 -1.28 -1.71
N VAL A 10 -14.21 -1.15 -2.06
CA VAL A 10 -13.21 -0.65 -1.12
C VAL A 10 -13.28 0.86 -1.21
N PHE A 11 -13.66 1.42 -0.07
CA PHE A 11 -14.07 2.79 0.19
C PHE A 11 -15.51 3.17 -0.18
N LEU A 12 -16.42 2.72 0.68
CA LEU A 12 -17.54 3.48 1.25
C LEU A 12 -18.05 4.65 0.40
N GLU A 13 -19.25 4.47 -0.13
CA GLU A 13 -20.15 5.56 -0.50
C GLU A 13 -20.48 6.37 0.77
N ILE A 14 -19.64 7.36 1.09
CA ILE A 14 -19.76 8.25 2.27
C ILE A 14 -21.12 8.98 2.31
N ARG A 15 -21.85 9.06 1.19
CA ARG A 15 -23.14 9.75 1.12
C ARG A 15 -24.25 9.14 2.01
N LYS A 16 -24.17 7.86 2.40
CA LYS A 16 -25.08 7.28 3.41
C LYS A 16 -24.59 7.39 4.86
N LEU A 17 -23.35 7.85 5.07
CA LEU A 17 -22.65 7.89 6.36
C LEU A 17 -22.67 9.26 7.06
N GLU A 18 -23.25 10.30 6.46
CA GLU A 18 -23.34 11.65 7.07
C GLU A 18 -24.31 11.72 8.27
N LYS A 19 -25.06 10.66 8.60
CA LYS A 19 -26.16 10.72 9.58
C LYS A 19 -26.01 9.84 10.83
N SER A 20 -24.95 9.04 11.01
CA SER A 20 -24.82 8.21 12.22
C SER A 20 -23.40 8.17 12.78
N VAL A 21 -23.30 8.36 14.10
CA VAL A 21 -22.11 8.24 14.93
C VAL A 21 -21.38 6.93 14.64
N PHE A 22 -20.10 7.02 14.24
CA PHE A 22 -19.28 5.87 13.87
C PHE A 22 -18.83 5.09 15.12
N THR A 23 -18.95 3.75 15.09
CA THR A 23 -18.41 2.85 16.11
C THR A 23 -17.57 1.74 15.46
N ASN A 24 -16.82 0.95 16.24
CA ASN A 24 -16.03 -0.20 15.75
C ASN A 24 -16.82 -1.19 14.88
N SER A 25 -18.14 -1.17 14.98
CA SER A 25 -19.11 -1.92 14.17
C SER A 25 -19.19 -1.46 12.70
N HIS A 26 -18.19 -0.83 12.09
CA HIS A 26 -18.26 -0.46 10.66
C HIS A 26 -17.08 -1.05 9.86
N LEU A 27 -16.10 -1.63 10.56
CA LEU A 27 -14.99 -2.37 9.96
C LEU A 27 -15.43 -3.75 9.42
N TRP A 28 -16.50 -4.35 9.98
CA TRP A 28 -17.08 -5.59 9.43
C TRP A 28 -17.60 -5.40 7.99
N ILE A 29 -18.04 -4.19 7.63
CA ILE A 29 -18.53 -3.87 6.29
C ILE A 29 -17.42 -4.01 5.23
N LEU A 30 -16.15 -3.71 5.60
CA LEU A 30 -15.01 -3.94 4.70
C LEU A 30 -14.79 -5.44 4.51
N GLN A 31 -14.78 -6.21 5.60
CA GLN A 31 -14.58 -7.65 5.56
C GLN A 31 -15.72 -8.38 4.82
N GLU A 32 -16.98 -8.00 5.02
CA GLU A 32 -18.13 -8.58 4.32
C GLU A 32 -18.07 -8.32 2.81
N ARG A 33 -17.73 -7.11 2.38
CA ARG A 33 -17.61 -6.77 0.94
C ARG A 33 -16.46 -7.47 0.23
N LEU A 34 -15.43 -7.85 0.97
CA LEU A 34 -14.34 -8.66 0.44
C LEU A 34 -14.72 -10.14 0.42
N ALA A 35 -15.44 -10.61 1.44
CA ALA A 35 -16.04 -11.94 1.45
C ALA A 35 -17.08 -12.13 0.32
N GLU A 36 -17.71 -11.06 -0.17
CA GLU A 36 -18.59 -11.10 -1.35
C GLU A 36 -17.86 -11.42 -2.68
N ARG A 37 -16.54 -11.18 -2.79
CA ARG A 37 -15.75 -11.53 -4.00
C ARG A 37 -14.75 -12.64 -3.80
N PHE A 38 -14.28 -12.83 -2.58
CA PHE A 38 -13.26 -13.82 -2.27
C PHE A 38 -13.87 -14.93 -1.44
N GLU A 39 -13.79 -16.15 -1.94
CA GLU A 39 -14.24 -17.36 -1.23
C GLU A 39 -13.46 -17.57 0.08
N SER A 40 -12.19 -17.15 0.11
CA SER A 40 -11.35 -17.09 1.32
C SER A 40 -10.34 -15.94 1.22
N ILE A 41 -10.13 -15.25 2.34
CA ILE A 41 -9.11 -14.19 2.47
C ILE A 41 -7.73 -14.81 2.69
N GLU A 42 -7.66 -16.02 3.24
CA GLU A 42 -6.45 -16.76 3.55
C GLU A 42 -5.72 -17.23 2.29
N ASP A 43 -6.46 -17.69 1.28
CA ASP A 43 -5.90 -18.24 0.03
C ASP A 43 -5.68 -17.21 -1.09
N LEU A 44 -6.06 -15.95 -0.83
CA LEU A 44 -6.06 -14.88 -1.80
C LEU A 44 -4.65 -14.53 -2.31
N ASN A 45 -4.53 -14.33 -3.62
CA ASN A 45 -3.32 -13.83 -4.25
C ASN A 45 -3.08 -12.35 -3.97
N ILE A 46 -1.82 -11.92 -3.88
CA ILE A 46 -1.47 -10.51 -3.68
C ILE A 46 -0.70 -9.99 -4.90
N TYR A 47 -1.19 -8.92 -5.52
CA TYR A 47 -0.52 -8.22 -6.61
C TYR A 47 -0.17 -6.82 -6.14
N PHE A 48 1.09 -6.56 -5.80
CA PHE A 48 1.52 -5.26 -5.30
C PHE A 48 2.29 -4.50 -6.39
N VAL A 49 1.74 -3.37 -6.84
CA VAL A 49 2.45 -2.43 -7.71
C VAL A 49 3.20 -1.43 -6.85
N LYS A 50 4.51 -1.57 -6.86
CA LYS A 50 5.43 -0.73 -6.12
C LYS A 50 5.78 0.51 -6.94
N THR A 51 5.66 1.66 -6.29
CA THR A 51 6.15 2.93 -6.81
C THR A 51 7.45 3.34 -6.11
N HIS A 52 8.31 4.11 -6.79
CA HIS A 52 9.59 4.54 -6.25
C HIS A 52 9.39 5.62 -5.17
N LYS A 53 10.20 5.53 -4.10
CA LYS A 53 10.32 6.57 -3.06
C LYS A 53 9.03 6.86 -2.26
N THR A 54 8.09 5.92 -2.22
CA THR A 54 6.79 6.04 -1.53
C THR A 54 6.61 5.00 -0.40
N ALA A 55 7.69 4.60 0.27
CA ALA A 55 7.68 3.50 1.27
C ALA A 55 7.32 2.10 0.70
N GLY A 56 7.36 1.92 -0.63
CA GLY A 56 7.08 0.63 -1.27
C GLY A 56 7.96 -0.53 -0.81
N SER A 57 9.23 -0.29 -0.45
CA SER A 57 10.08 -1.34 0.12
C SER A 57 9.61 -1.79 1.51
N SER A 58 9.11 -0.88 2.33
CA SER A 58 8.58 -1.21 3.65
C SER A 58 7.33 -2.09 3.54
N LEU A 59 6.42 -1.74 2.63
CA LEU A 59 5.23 -2.56 2.37
C LEU A 59 5.59 -3.91 1.74
N GLN A 60 6.57 -3.95 0.84
CA GLN A 60 7.06 -5.21 0.29
C GLN A 60 7.59 -6.15 1.39
N ASN A 61 8.31 -5.64 2.40
CA ASN A 61 8.78 -6.46 3.53
C ASN A 61 7.61 -7.00 4.37
N VAL A 62 6.58 -6.19 4.63
CA VAL A 62 5.35 -6.64 5.29
C VAL A 62 4.72 -7.78 4.51
N LEU A 63 4.55 -7.62 3.20
CA LEU A 63 3.92 -8.61 2.34
C LEU A 63 4.77 -9.88 2.15
N ILE A 64 6.09 -9.81 2.24
CA ILE A 64 6.97 -11.00 2.27
C ILE A 64 6.70 -11.84 3.52
N ARG A 65 6.50 -11.22 4.70
CA ARG A 65 6.13 -11.96 5.92
C ARG A 65 4.77 -12.66 5.78
N VAL A 66 3.81 -12.00 5.13
CA VAL A 66 2.51 -12.61 4.78
C VAL A 66 2.72 -13.82 3.88
N ALA A 67 3.54 -13.68 2.84
CA ALA A 67 3.84 -14.76 1.91
C ALA A 67 4.50 -15.95 2.62
N ASP A 68 5.47 -15.71 3.50
CA ASP A 68 6.13 -16.77 4.27
C ASP A 68 5.14 -17.52 5.18
N ARG A 69 4.35 -16.79 5.98
CA ARG A 69 3.36 -17.39 6.89
C ARG A 69 2.31 -18.23 6.16
N ARG A 70 1.85 -17.74 5.01
CA ARG A 70 0.83 -18.41 4.19
C ARG A 70 1.43 -19.39 3.17
N LYS A 71 2.75 -19.58 3.16
CA LYS A 71 3.49 -20.42 2.19
C LYS A 71 3.15 -20.07 0.74
N MET A 72 3.02 -18.77 0.46
CA MET A 72 2.71 -18.26 -0.86
C MET A 72 3.94 -18.32 -1.76
N ARG A 73 3.70 -18.59 -3.05
CA ARG A 73 4.74 -18.57 -4.07
C ARG A 73 4.98 -17.15 -4.56
N VAL A 74 6.23 -16.69 -4.50
CA VAL A 74 6.64 -15.42 -5.12
C VAL A 74 6.78 -15.63 -6.63
N VAL A 75 5.97 -14.90 -7.39
CA VAL A 75 6.07 -14.83 -8.84
C VAL A 75 7.09 -13.75 -9.19
N ASN A 76 8.03 -14.06 -10.10
CA ASN A 76 9.08 -13.12 -10.50
C ASN A 76 8.92 -12.63 -11.95
N ASN A 77 8.03 -13.24 -12.73
CA ASN A 77 7.80 -12.88 -14.13
C ASN A 77 6.35 -13.16 -14.53
N LEU A 78 5.71 -12.19 -15.19
CA LEU A 78 4.34 -12.33 -15.73
C LEU A 78 4.31 -12.93 -17.16
N ASN A 79 5.46 -12.98 -17.86
CA ASN A 79 5.59 -13.43 -19.25
C ASN A 79 5.96 -14.90 -19.41
N ILE A 80 6.38 -15.59 -18.34
CA ILE A 80 6.61 -17.02 -18.39
C ILE A 80 5.23 -17.67 -18.29
N GLY A 81 4.84 -18.42 -19.32
CA GLY A 81 3.63 -19.22 -19.32
C GLY A 81 3.57 -20.04 -18.05
N VAL A 82 2.79 -19.57 -17.08
CA VAL A 82 2.56 -20.28 -15.85
C VAL A 82 1.94 -21.60 -16.26
N ASP A 83 2.63 -22.71 -15.99
CA ASP A 83 2.09 -24.03 -16.21
C ASP A 83 0.68 -24.07 -15.66
N ARG A 84 -0.28 -24.43 -16.51
CA ARG A 84 -1.73 -24.36 -16.23
C ARG A 84 -2.16 -25.17 -15.00
N GLU A 85 -1.25 -25.96 -14.43
CA GLU A 85 -1.45 -26.83 -13.27
C GLU A 85 -0.87 -26.28 -11.95
N GLU A 86 -0.07 -25.20 -11.96
CA GLU A 86 0.31 -24.55 -10.70
C GLU A 86 -0.90 -23.82 -10.12
N LYS A 87 -1.35 -24.28 -8.94
CA LYS A 87 -2.54 -23.78 -8.21
C LYS A 87 -2.73 -22.28 -8.42
N MET A 88 -3.94 -21.93 -8.88
CA MET A 88 -4.35 -20.56 -9.21
C MET A 88 -4.22 -19.58 -8.02
N ASN A 89 -4.12 -20.11 -6.80
CA ASN A 89 -4.19 -19.43 -5.51
C ASN A 89 -2.82 -19.46 -4.80
N ASN A 90 -2.68 -18.73 -3.69
CA ASN A 90 -1.47 -18.69 -2.88
C ASN A 90 -0.21 -18.20 -3.62
N LYS A 91 -0.33 -17.13 -4.42
CA LYS A 91 0.81 -16.47 -5.05
C LYS A 91 0.84 -14.96 -4.80
N ILE A 92 2.05 -14.42 -4.81
CA ILE A 92 2.30 -12.99 -4.64
C ILE A 92 3.21 -12.46 -5.74
N PHE A 93 2.96 -11.25 -6.21
CA PHE A 93 3.82 -10.56 -7.18
C PHE A 93 4.12 -9.13 -6.73
N PHE A 94 5.39 -8.76 -6.88
CA PHE A 94 5.89 -7.43 -6.62
C PHE A 94 6.28 -6.80 -7.95
N PHE A 95 5.44 -5.90 -8.45
CA PHE A 95 5.67 -5.26 -9.72
C PHE A 95 6.36 -3.92 -9.54
N HIS A 96 7.38 -3.65 -10.34
CA HIS A 96 8.12 -2.40 -10.34
C HIS A 96 8.27 -1.90 -11.78
N GLY A 97 7.29 -1.13 -12.24
CA GLY A 97 7.19 -0.67 -13.63
C GLY A 97 5.79 -0.14 -13.96
N ARG A 98 5.52 0.09 -15.25
CA ARG A 98 4.21 0.55 -15.74
C ARG A 98 3.17 -0.55 -15.67
N HIS A 99 2.12 -0.34 -14.89
CA HIS A 99 1.08 -1.33 -14.67
C HIS A 99 0.30 -1.61 -15.96
N ASP A 100 0.23 -2.89 -16.37
CA ASP A 100 -0.68 -3.35 -17.41
C ASP A 100 -1.73 -4.28 -16.77
N PRO A 101 -2.97 -3.79 -16.56
CA PRO A 101 -4.05 -4.58 -15.99
C PRO A 101 -4.33 -5.86 -16.80
N LYS A 102 -4.25 -5.81 -18.13
CA LYS A 102 -4.59 -6.96 -18.99
C LYS A 102 -3.56 -8.08 -18.87
N VAL A 103 -2.28 -7.73 -18.71
CA VAL A 103 -1.23 -8.73 -18.47
C VAL A 103 -1.32 -9.25 -17.04
N ALA A 104 -1.52 -8.37 -16.07
CA ALA A 104 -1.66 -8.76 -14.66
C ALA A 104 -2.83 -9.74 -14.47
N GLU A 105 -4.00 -9.47 -15.03
CA GLU A 105 -5.22 -10.28 -14.85
C GLU A 105 -5.11 -11.71 -15.41
N LYS A 106 -4.26 -11.94 -16.42
CA LYS A 106 -4.00 -13.29 -16.94
C LYS A 106 -3.35 -14.19 -15.89
N VAL A 107 -2.56 -13.61 -14.99
CA VAL A 107 -1.83 -14.33 -13.94
C VAL A 107 -2.54 -14.17 -12.59
N PHE A 108 -3.06 -12.98 -12.30
CA PHE A 108 -3.71 -12.59 -11.04
C PHE A 108 -5.17 -12.20 -11.30
N PRO A 109 -6.08 -13.17 -11.53
CA PRO A 109 -7.46 -12.84 -11.85
C PRO A 109 -8.11 -12.05 -10.70
N ARG A 110 -8.87 -10.99 -11.03
CA ARG A 110 -9.42 -10.05 -10.03
C ARG A 110 -10.29 -10.76 -8.99
N ASN A 111 -11.05 -11.79 -9.35
CA ASN A 111 -11.91 -12.54 -8.41
C ASN A 111 -11.14 -13.34 -7.35
N HIS A 112 -9.83 -13.49 -7.46
CA HIS A 112 -9.01 -14.21 -6.48
C HIS A 112 -7.72 -13.47 -6.10
N SER A 113 -7.62 -12.18 -6.44
CA SER A 113 -6.39 -11.40 -6.26
C SER A 113 -6.70 -10.01 -5.71
N LEU A 114 -6.01 -9.64 -4.64
CA LEU A 114 -6.00 -8.28 -4.08
C LEU A 114 -4.90 -7.47 -4.75
N TYR A 115 -5.29 -6.37 -5.39
CA TYR A 115 -4.37 -5.46 -6.04
C TYR A 115 -4.08 -4.29 -5.11
N ILE A 116 -2.81 -4.14 -4.75
CA ILE A 116 -2.32 -3.14 -3.82
C ILE A 116 -1.42 -2.16 -4.57
N THR A 117 -1.50 -0.87 -4.24
CA THR A 117 -0.56 0.13 -4.75
C THR A 117 -0.28 1.22 -3.71
N ILE A 118 0.75 2.02 -3.99
CA ILE A 118 1.01 3.30 -3.31
C ILE A 118 1.02 4.38 -4.39
N LEU A 119 0.29 5.48 -4.18
CA LEU A 119 0.00 6.47 -5.22
C LEU A 119 1.27 7.06 -5.87
N LEU A 120 1.38 6.88 -7.20
CA LEU A 120 2.22 7.67 -8.11
C LEU A 120 1.76 7.44 -9.56
N SER A 121 0.89 8.30 -10.08
CA SER A 121 0.10 8.11 -11.31
C SER A 121 0.92 7.87 -12.57
N PHE A 122 2.07 8.54 -12.70
CA PHE A 122 3.02 8.35 -13.80
C PHE A 122 3.61 6.94 -13.81
N GLU A 123 4.03 6.43 -12.66
CA GLU A 123 4.62 5.09 -12.56
C GLU A 123 3.57 4.00 -12.79
N LEU A 124 2.31 4.28 -12.49
CA LEU A 124 1.19 3.40 -12.76
C LEU A 124 0.71 3.45 -14.22
N GLY A 125 1.23 4.38 -15.04
CA GLY A 125 0.91 4.48 -16.47
C GLY A 125 -0.42 5.14 -16.79
N TYR A 126 -0.95 6.00 -15.90
CA TYR A 126 -2.14 6.81 -16.20
C TYR A 126 -1.83 8.07 -16.99
N VAL A 127 -0.63 8.61 -16.79
CA VAL A 127 -0.10 9.81 -17.46
C VAL A 127 1.38 9.59 -17.80
N GLU A 128 1.88 10.30 -18.80
CA GLU A 128 3.31 10.38 -19.10
C GLU A 128 4.00 11.39 -18.16
N CYS A 129 5.34 11.33 -18.08
CA CYS A 129 6.09 12.21 -17.17
C CYS A 129 5.89 13.67 -17.56
N GLY A 130 5.34 14.47 -16.65
CA GLY A 130 5.08 15.89 -16.88
C GLY A 130 3.87 16.19 -17.77
N GLU A 131 3.04 15.19 -18.09
CA GLU A 131 1.78 15.40 -18.80
C GLU A 131 0.58 15.40 -17.84
N ALA A 132 -0.37 16.29 -18.11
CA ALA A 132 -1.67 16.28 -17.47
C ALA A 132 -2.57 15.17 -18.05
N TYR A 133 -3.53 14.68 -17.26
CA TYR A 133 -4.51 13.72 -17.74
C TYR A 133 -5.48 14.36 -18.73
N LYS A 134 -5.64 13.74 -19.90
CA LYS A 134 -6.44 14.31 -21.01
C LYS A 134 -7.94 13.99 -20.92
N GLY A 135 -8.35 13.07 -20.04
CA GLY A 135 -9.74 12.65 -19.86
C GLY A 135 -10.44 13.38 -18.72
N SER A 136 -11.61 12.89 -18.29
CA SER A 136 -12.31 13.45 -17.13
C SER A 136 -11.80 12.88 -15.82
N GLU A 137 -11.88 13.67 -14.74
CA GLU A 137 -11.58 13.23 -13.37
C GLU A 137 -12.36 11.95 -13.00
N GLN A 138 -13.64 11.89 -13.39
CA GLN A 138 -14.49 10.73 -13.13
C GLN A 138 -13.99 9.48 -13.87
N SER A 139 -13.62 9.58 -15.15
CA SER A 139 -13.09 8.42 -15.88
C SER A 139 -11.75 7.96 -15.32
N LEU A 140 -10.91 8.89 -14.88
CA LEU A 140 -9.63 8.59 -14.26
C LEU A 140 -9.81 7.81 -12.95
N LEU A 141 -10.67 8.32 -12.06
CA LEU A 141 -10.97 7.67 -10.78
C LEU A 141 -11.61 6.30 -10.95
N GLU A 142 -12.58 6.16 -11.87
CA GLU A 142 -13.21 4.86 -12.11
C GLU A 142 -12.22 3.85 -12.67
N ARG A 143 -11.34 4.26 -13.61
CA ARG A 143 -10.26 3.39 -14.08
C ARG A 143 -9.34 2.97 -12.93
N PHE A 144 -8.90 3.91 -12.12
CA PHE A 144 -8.02 3.63 -10.98
C PHE A 144 -8.63 2.67 -9.96
N LYS A 145 -9.92 2.86 -9.62
CA LYS A 145 -10.67 1.98 -8.72
C LYS A 145 -10.88 0.58 -9.28
N ASN A 146 -10.90 0.43 -10.61
CA ASN A 146 -10.97 -0.88 -11.25
C ASN A 146 -9.63 -1.63 -11.18
N ASP A 147 -8.53 -0.88 -11.29
CA ASP A 147 -7.17 -1.43 -11.31
C ASP A 147 -6.69 -1.82 -9.88
N PHE A 148 -7.08 -1.06 -8.84
CA PHE A 148 -6.58 -1.27 -7.48
C PHE A 148 -7.68 -1.42 -6.43
N ASP A 149 -7.51 -2.42 -5.55
CA ASP A 149 -8.42 -2.67 -4.43
C ASP A 149 -7.97 -1.93 -3.17
N PHE A 150 -6.66 -1.88 -2.92
CA PHE A 150 -6.10 -1.26 -1.72
C PHE A 150 -5.01 -0.26 -2.06
N VAL A 151 -5.15 0.96 -1.54
CA VAL A 151 -4.32 2.09 -1.96
C VAL A 151 -3.76 2.75 -0.72
N PHE A 152 -2.45 2.69 -0.57
CA PHE A 152 -1.73 3.34 0.51
C PHE A 152 -1.47 4.82 0.18
N LEU A 153 -1.65 5.67 1.18
CA LEU A 153 -1.09 7.03 1.21
C LEU A 153 0.14 7.04 2.11
N THR A 154 1.24 7.63 1.62
CA THR A 154 2.53 7.61 2.32
C THR A 154 2.43 8.30 3.68
N GLU A 155 1.71 9.41 3.79
CA GLU A 155 1.53 10.13 5.06
C GLU A 155 0.53 9.46 6.03
N TYR A 156 -0.22 8.47 5.54
CA TYR A 156 -1.11 7.60 6.35
C TYR A 156 -0.65 6.13 6.30
N PHE A 157 0.66 5.90 6.17
CA PHE A 157 1.20 4.55 6.00
C PHE A 157 0.83 3.61 7.15
N ASN A 158 0.86 4.10 8.39
CA ASN A 158 0.49 3.29 9.57
C ASN A 158 -1.00 2.94 9.57
N GLU A 159 -1.88 3.88 9.24
CA GLU A 159 -3.31 3.63 9.05
C GLU A 159 -3.53 2.58 7.97
N GLY A 160 -2.81 2.68 6.84
CA GLY A 160 -2.81 1.69 5.77
C GLY A 160 -2.40 0.29 6.25
N LEU A 161 -1.38 0.20 7.11
CA LEU A 161 -0.94 -1.07 7.71
C LEU A 161 -1.97 -1.65 8.67
N ILE A 162 -2.63 -0.84 9.49
CA ILE A 162 -3.72 -1.30 10.36
C ILE A 162 -4.89 -1.82 9.53
N LEU A 163 -5.26 -1.12 8.46
CA LEU A 163 -6.30 -1.58 7.53
C LEU A 163 -5.88 -2.89 6.84
N LEU A 164 -4.64 -2.99 6.34
CA LEU A 164 -4.09 -4.20 5.74
C LEU A 164 -4.07 -5.37 6.73
N LYS A 165 -3.73 -5.10 8.00
CA LYS A 165 -3.76 -6.09 9.09
C LYS A 165 -5.16 -6.66 9.28
N LYS A 166 -6.18 -5.80 9.31
CA LYS A 166 -7.59 -6.24 9.42
C LYS A 166 -8.05 -6.97 8.17
N LEU A 167 -7.62 -6.49 7.01
CA LEU A 167 -7.93 -7.04 5.69
C LEU A 167 -7.42 -8.47 5.52
N LEU A 168 -6.18 -8.71 5.91
CA LEU A 168 -5.49 -10.00 5.72
C LEU A 168 -5.41 -10.83 7.02
N ASN A 169 -6.18 -10.47 8.05
CA ASN A 169 -6.17 -11.13 9.36
C ASN A 169 -4.76 -11.33 9.93
N LEU A 170 -3.96 -10.27 9.94
CA LEU A 170 -2.57 -10.27 10.40
C LEU A 170 -2.45 -9.93 11.88
N SER A 171 -1.34 -10.32 12.50
CA SER A 171 -0.92 -9.85 13.82
C SER A 171 -0.16 -8.52 13.70
N TYR A 172 0.17 -7.89 14.84
CA TYR A 172 1.03 -6.71 14.82
C TYR A 172 2.46 -7.06 14.36
N ASP A 173 2.96 -8.24 14.70
CA ASP A 173 4.31 -8.69 14.33
C ASP A 173 4.50 -8.74 12.80
N ASP A 174 3.42 -8.97 12.05
CA ASP A 174 3.44 -8.97 10.57
C ASP A 174 3.57 -7.58 9.95
N ILE A 175 3.17 -6.54 10.67
CA ILE A 175 3.07 -5.17 10.15
C ILE A 175 4.06 -4.21 10.79
N VAL A 176 4.79 -4.63 11.83
CA VAL A 176 5.87 -3.83 12.41
C VAL A 176 6.91 -3.50 11.34
N CYS A 177 7.22 -2.22 11.19
CA CYS A 177 8.17 -1.71 10.20
C CYS A 177 9.35 -1.03 10.90
N LEU A 178 10.56 -1.50 10.59
CA LEU A 178 11.79 -0.86 11.03
C LEU A 178 12.22 0.19 10.02
N VAL A 179 12.59 1.36 10.53
CA VAL A 179 13.19 2.42 9.74
C VAL A 179 14.67 2.13 9.60
N LEU A 180 15.10 1.77 8.40
CA LEU A 180 16.53 1.59 8.09
C LEU A 180 17.14 2.85 7.49
N ASN A 181 16.40 3.56 6.65
CA ASN A 181 16.84 4.79 6.01
C ASN A 181 15.73 5.84 6.10
N GLN A 182 16.02 6.99 6.71
CA GLN A 182 15.09 8.10 6.84
C GLN A 182 15.73 9.37 6.28
N GLY A 183 15.12 10.01 5.28
CA GLY A 183 15.58 11.31 4.81
C GLY A 183 15.62 12.32 5.96
N SER A 184 16.73 13.05 6.11
CA SER A 184 16.89 14.06 7.17
C SER A 184 16.80 15.50 6.66
N LYS A 185 16.67 15.68 5.33
CA LYS A 185 16.48 17.00 4.73
C LYS A 185 15.09 17.54 5.08
N GLU A 186 15.04 18.68 5.76
CA GLU A 186 13.81 19.46 5.89
C GLU A 186 13.40 20.04 4.54
N VAL A 187 12.09 20.05 4.29
CA VAL A 187 11.54 20.60 3.04
C VAL A 187 11.59 22.12 3.12
N ASP A 188 12.30 22.74 2.17
CA ASP A 188 12.35 24.20 2.05
C ASP A 188 10.92 24.76 1.82
N PRO A 189 10.47 25.76 2.61
CA PRO A 189 9.17 26.39 2.41
C PRO A 189 8.96 26.95 0.99
N VAL A 190 10.01 27.42 0.33
CA VAL A 190 9.98 27.93 -1.05
C VAL A 190 9.72 26.79 -2.03
N ASP A 191 10.44 25.67 -1.90
CA ASP A 191 10.22 24.47 -2.72
C ASP A 191 8.79 23.96 -2.55
N ARG A 192 8.29 23.93 -1.30
CA ARG A 192 6.91 23.53 -1.00
C ARG A 192 5.88 24.45 -1.66
N HIS A 193 6.08 25.77 -1.58
CA HIS A 193 5.19 26.75 -2.20
C HIS A 193 5.18 26.62 -3.71
N TRP A 194 6.36 26.42 -4.32
CA TRP A 194 6.48 26.20 -5.76
C TRP A 194 5.78 24.90 -6.19
N ALA A 195 6.00 23.79 -5.46
CA ALA A 195 5.33 22.52 -5.70
C ALA A 195 3.80 22.66 -5.67
N HIS A 196 3.24 23.37 -4.68
CA HIS A 196 1.79 23.61 -4.61
C HIS A 196 1.23 24.39 -5.81
N LYS A 197 2.02 25.29 -6.42
CA LYS A 197 1.58 26.05 -7.59
C LYS A 197 1.54 25.21 -8.85
N ILE A 198 2.47 24.28 -9.01
CA ILE A 198 2.65 23.53 -10.27
C ILE A 198 1.96 22.16 -10.27
N ILE A 199 1.73 21.55 -9.10
CA ILE A 199 1.25 20.15 -9.02
C ILE A 199 -0.08 19.95 -9.75
N LYS A 200 -0.95 20.97 -9.73
CA LYS A 200 -2.23 20.98 -10.46
C LYS A 200 -2.07 20.91 -11.97
N ASN A 201 -0.93 21.35 -12.51
CA ASN A 201 -0.68 21.41 -13.95
C ASN A 201 0.28 20.30 -14.42
N LEU A 202 1.10 19.75 -13.52
CA LEU A 202 2.13 18.75 -13.86
C LEU A 202 1.83 17.34 -13.33
N SER A 203 0.90 17.21 -12.37
CA SER A 203 0.57 15.95 -11.68
C SER A 203 -0.90 15.95 -11.26
N ASP A 204 -1.78 16.43 -12.14
CA ASP A 204 -3.22 16.53 -11.90
C ASP A 204 -3.85 15.16 -11.55
N ALA A 205 -3.42 14.09 -12.21
CA ALA A 205 -3.85 12.73 -11.93
C ALA A 205 -3.53 12.29 -10.50
N ASP A 206 -2.30 12.56 -10.03
CA ASP A 206 -1.91 12.29 -8.64
C ASP A 206 -2.73 13.12 -7.66
N LEU A 207 -2.98 14.39 -7.97
CA LEU A 207 -3.79 15.26 -7.12
C LEU A 207 -5.24 14.75 -7.00
N ILE A 208 -5.83 14.31 -8.13
CA ILE A 208 -7.17 13.72 -8.17
C ILE A 208 -7.25 12.47 -7.28
N PHE A 209 -6.29 11.54 -7.43
CA PHE A 209 -6.24 10.35 -6.60
C PHE A 209 -6.03 10.71 -5.13
N TYR A 210 -5.05 11.57 -4.86
CA TYR A 210 -4.70 12.00 -3.52
C TYR A 210 -5.90 12.62 -2.80
N ASP A 211 -6.58 13.60 -3.40
CA ASP A 211 -7.72 14.28 -2.78
C ASP A 211 -8.90 13.32 -2.53
N TYR A 212 -9.09 12.34 -3.41
CA TYR A 212 -10.10 11.31 -3.23
C TYR A 212 -9.80 10.40 -2.02
N TYR A 213 -8.59 9.83 -1.95
CA TYR A 213 -8.21 8.91 -0.87
C TYR A 213 -7.94 9.63 0.46
N LEU A 214 -7.43 10.86 0.43
CA LEU A 214 -7.15 11.68 1.62
C LEU A 214 -8.41 11.91 2.46
N LYS A 215 -9.54 12.22 1.81
CA LYS A 215 -10.83 12.39 2.51
C LYS A 215 -11.20 11.15 3.31
N LYS A 216 -10.92 9.97 2.76
CA LYS A 216 -11.22 8.69 3.41
C LYS A 216 -10.23 8.38 4.52
N TYR A 217 -8.93 8.58 4.29
CA TYR A 217 -7.89 8.38 5.30
C TYR A 217 -8.04 9.32 6.49
N ARG A 218 -8.50 10.57 6.28
CA ARG A 218 -8.81 11.50 7.38
C ARG A 218 -9.90 10.96 8.31
N LEU A 219 -10.96 10.38 7.75
CA LEU A 219 -12.02 9.75 8.55
C LEU A 219 -11.50 8.52 9.29
N LEU A 220 -10.76 7.65 8.60
CA LEU A 220 -10.22 6.41 9.16
C LEU A 220 -9.16 6.67 10.24
N SER A 221 -8.33 7.71 10.08
CA SER A 221 -7.27 8.04 11.05
C SER A 221 -7.83 8.36 12.44
N VAL A 222 -9.02 8.97 12.52
CA VAL A 222 -9.73 9.18 13.80
C VAL A 222 -10.13 7.86 14.44
N LEU A 223 -10.66 6.92 13.64
CA LEU A 223 -11.16 5.63 14.12
C LEU A 223 -10.05 4.66 14.52
N LEU A 224 -8.95 4.69 13.78
CA LEU A 224 -7.82 3.76 13.97
C LEU A 224 -6.77 4.32 14.94
N LYS A 225 -7.03 5.47 15.58
CA LYS A 225 -6.04 6.21 16.38
C LYS A 225 -5.34 5.32 17.41
N ASP A 226 -6.08 4.50 18.16
CA ASP A 226 -5.52 3.68 19.23
C ASP A 226 -4.66 2.53 18.68
N GLU A 227 -5.10 1.86 17.62
CA GLU A 227 -4.34 0.80 16.94
C GLU A 227 -3.08 1.35 16.26
N VAL A 228 -3.17 2.54 15.66
CA VAL A 228 -2.02 3.25 15.08
C VAL A 228 -1.03 3.63 16.17
N ASN A 229 -1.49 4.10 17.33
CA ASN A 229 -0.63 4.40 18.46
C ASN A 229 0.08 3.14 18.98
N GLU A 230 -0.62 2.01 19.02
CA GLU A 230 -0.03 0.74 19.43
C GLU A 230 1.03 0.25 18.43
N LEU A 231 0.73 0.30 17.12
CA LEU A 231 1.70 -0.01 16.08
C LEU A 231 2.96 0.88 16.18
N LYS A 232 2.79 2.19 16.45
CA LYS A 232 3.92 3.11 16.65
C LYS A 232 4.79 2.73 17.84
N LYS A 233 4.19 2.34 18.97
CA LYS A 233 4.94 1.85 20.14
C LYS A 233 5.73 0.59 19.81
N LEU A 234 5.11 -0.37 19.11
CA LEU A 234 5.76 -1.61 18.70
C LEU A 234 6.89 -1.35 17.70
N ASN A 235 6.68 -0.50 16.71
CA ASN A 235 7.73 -0.05 15.79
C ASN A 235 8.91 0.54 16.56
N GLN A 236 8.68 1.40 17.54
CA GLN A 236 9.75 1.98 18.35
C GLN A 236 10.46 0.95 19.23
N LEU A 237 9.70 0.05 19.87
CA LEU A 237 10.24 -1.03 20.69
C LEU A 237 11.19 -1.91 19.87
N TYR A 238 10.73 -2.37 18.71
CA TYR A 238 11.52 -3.24 17.86
C TYR A 238 12.64 -2.49 17.13
N GLN A 239 12.47 -1.22 16.77
CA GLN A 239 13.57 -0.38 16.29
C GLN A 239 14.75 -0.39 17.28
N ASN A 240 14.47 -0.19 18.57
CA ASN A 240 15.50 -0.13 19.61
C ASN A 240 16.15 -1.50 19.89
N LYS A 241 15.37 -2.58 19.76
CA LYS A 241 15.87 -3.95 19.94
C LYS A 241 16.71 -4.42 18.74
N CYS A 242 16.20 -4.22 17.53
CA CYS A 242 16.74 -4.77 16.30
C CYS A 242 17.88 -3.95 15.71
N THR A 243 17.90 -2.64 15.93
CA THR A 243 18.84 -1.75 15.26
C THR A 243 19.78 -1.04 16.23
N MET A 244 20.87 -0.52 15.67
CA MET A 244 21.86 0.30 16.33
C MET A 244 22.46 1.31 15.36
N GLY A 245 23.25 2.25 15.88
CA GLY A 245 24.07 3.11 15.05
C GLY A 245 23.26 4.07 14.19
N ARG A 246 22.40 4.88 14.83
CA ARG A 246 21.76 6.04 14.20
C ARG A 246 22.84 7.00 13.71
N LYS A 247 23.17 6.94 12.42
CA LYS A 247 24.24 7.75 11.82
C LYS A 247 23.70 8.50 10.62
N GLU A 248 24.05 9.77 10.52
CA GLU A 248 23.86 10.52 9.28
C GLU A 248 24.76 9.96 8.19
N GLN A 249 24.18 9.81 7.01
CA GLN A 249 24.79 9.28 5.81
C GLN A 249 24.35 10.14 4.62
N LEU A 250 25.06 10.00 3.49
CA LEU A 250 24.77 10.73 2.26
C LEU A 250 24.44 9.73 1.16
N PHE A 251 23.27 9.90 0.54
CA PHE A 251 22.88 9.21 -0.68
C PHE A 251 23.34 10.05 -1.89
N TYR A 252 24.01 9.42 -2.86
CA TYR A 252 24.70 10.09 -3.97
C TYR A 252 25.56 11.30 -3.55
N SER A 253 26.21 11.21 -2.38
CA SER A 253 27.07 12.26 -1.81
C SER A 253 26.40 13.62 -1.50
N MET A 254 25.09 13.77 -1.70
CA MET A 254 24.41 15.06 -1.60
C MET A 254 23.10 15.04 -0.80
N ILE A 255 22.47 13.87 -0.65
CA ILE A 255 21.14 13.76 -0.04
C ILE A 255 21.31 13.15 1.36
N PRO A 256 21.14 13.93 2.44
CA PRO A 256 21.34 13.43 3.78
C PRO A 256 20.18 12.52 4.21
N TYR A 257 20.53 11.43 4.86
CA TYR A 257 19.60 10.51 5.50
C TYR A 257 20.19 9.94 6.78
N VAL A 258 19.33 9.54 7.70
CA VAL A 258 19.69 8.78 8.88
C VAL A 258 19.59 7.30 8.54
N GLY A 259 20.74 6.62 8.60
CA GLY A 259 20.84 5.18 8.44
C GLY A 259 20.86 4.48 9.80
N PHE A 260 20.25 3.29 9.86
CA PHE A 260 20.33 2.36 10.99
C PHE A 260 20.99 1.07 10.53
N SER A 261 21.81 0.47 11.38
CA SER A 261 22.39 -0.85 11.16
C SER A 261 21.68 -1.89 12.01
N LEU A 262 21.56 -3.12 11.51
CA LEU A 262 21.09 -4.23 12.34
C LEU A 262 22.06 -4.49 13.50
N ARG A 263 21.52 -4.78 14.68
CA ARG A 263 22.29 -5.14 15.86
C ARG A 263 22.95 -6.51 15.62
N LYS A 264 24.26 -6.62 15.88
CA LYS A 264 25.04 -7.82 15.53
C LYS A 264 24.84 -9.01 16.47
N ASN A 265 24.43 -8.76 17.71
CA ASN A 265 24.34 -9.78 18.76
C ASN A 265 22.88 -10.19 19.05
N LEU A 266 22.06 -10.31 18.00
CA LEU A 266 20.68 -10.78 18.13
C LEU A 266 20.67 -12.31 18.30
N THR A 267 19.85 -12.80 19.23
CA THR A 267 19.74 -14.24 19.56
C THR A 267 18.28 -14.66 19.68
N GLY A 268 18.02 -15.96 19.50
CA GLY A 268 16.69 -16.55 19.62
C GLY A 268 15.65 -15.92 18.68
N GLU A 269 14.40 -15.85 19.15
CA GLU A 269 13.26 -15.30 18.40
C GLU A 269 13.49 -13.87 17.89
N LEU A 270 14.28 -13.06 18.62
CA LEU A 270 14.58 -11.70 18.22
C LEU A 270 15.48 -11.65 16.98
N LYS A 271 16.35 -12.64 16.79
CA LYS A 271 17.18 -12.72 15.58
C LYS A 271 16.33 -13.00 14.34
N ASP A 272 15.34 -13.87 14.47
CA ASP A 272 14.46 -14.26 13.37
C ASP A 272 13.47 -13.13 13.03
N PHE A 273 13.09 -12.32 14.02
CA PHE A 273 12.17 -11.20 13.85
C PHE A 273 12.76 -9.97 13.12
N CYS A 274 14.03 -9.62 13.34
CA CYS A 274 14.59 -8.27 13.11
C CYS A 274 14.99 -7.85 11.67
#